data_AF-A0A559UXV8-F1
#
_entry.id   AF-A0A559UXV8-F1
#
_cell.length_a   1.000
_cell.length_b   1.000
_cell.length_c   1.000
_cell.angle_alpha   90.00
_cell.angle_beta   90.00
_cell.angle_gamma   90.00
#
_symmetry.space_group_name_H-M   'P 1'
#
loop_
_entity.id
_entity.type
_entity.pdbx_description
1 polymer ?
#
loop_
_entity_poly.entity_id
_entity_poly.type
_entity_poly.pdbx_seq_one_letter_code
_entity_poly.pdbx_strand_id
1 'polypeptide(L)' 'MWCATSPQLDGLGGVYCENCDISPLVAPADEAGWRAEPGLPGVLPYVADPEAAARLWEVSERLTA' A
#
# COMPACT_ATOMS: atom_id res chain seq x y z
N MET A 1 7.60 4.87 16.46
CA MET A 1 7.74 3.79 15.46
C MET A 1 6.76 2.70 15.86
N TRP A 2 5.71 2.44 15.07
CA TRP A 2 4.75 1.38 15.35
C TRP A 2 4.98 0.19 14.42
N CYS A 3 5.06 0.44 13.10
CA CYS A 3 5.20 -0.61 12.09
C CYS A 3 6.43 -1.51 12.28
N ALA A 4 7.53 -0.95 12.80
CA ALA A 4 8.79 -1.68 12.97
C ALA A 4 8.84 -2.53 14.26
N THR A 5 7.95 -2.30 15.22
CA THR A 5 8.11 -2.83 16.60
C THR A 5 6.82 -3.33 17.24
N SER A 6 5.65 -3.16 16.61
CA SER A 6 4.38 -3.58 17.18
C SER A 6 4.23 -5.10 17.10
N PRO A 7 4.00 -5.81 18.23
CA PRO A 7 3.69 -7.24 18.22
C PRO A 7 2.43 -7.60 17.43
N GLN A 8 1.57 -6.62 17.14
CA GLN A 8 0.37 -6.81 16.31
C GLN A 8 0.70 -7.18 14.85
N LEU A 9 1.95 -6.95 14.41
CA LEU A 9 2.44 -7.28 13.08
C LEU A 9 3.25 -8.57 13.04
N ASP A 10 3.36 -9.29 14.16
CA ASP A 10 4.12 -10.54 14.23
C ASP A 10 3.53 -11.56 13.24
N GLY A 11 4.38 -12.04 12.32
CA GLY A 11 3.98 -12.97 11.26
C GLY A 11 3.23 -12.36 10.08
N LEU A 12 3.01 -11.04 10.05
CA LEU A 12 2.37 -10.33 8.95
C LEU A 12 3.41 -9.60 8.09
N GLY A 13 3.64 -10.12 6.87
CA GLY A 13 4.48 -9.50 5.85
C GLY A 13 3.66 -8.84 4.74
N GLY A 14 4.24 -7.83 4.07
CA GLY A 14 3.65 -7.22 2.88
C GLY A 14 2.44 -6.31 3.12
N VAL A 15 2.18 -5.91 4.38
CA VAL A 15 1.08 -5.01 4.72
C VAL A 15 1.51 -3.54 4.61
N TYR A 16 0.61 -2.69 4.14
CA TYR A 16 0.79 -1.24 4.19
C TYR A 16 0.24 -0.71 5.51
N CYS A 17 1.07 0.02 6.25
CA CYS A 17 0.72 0.57 7.55
C CYS A 17 0.49 2.07 7.45
N GLU A 18 -0.60 2.55 8.04
CA GLU A 18 -1.00 3.95 8.06
C GLU A 18 -1.60 4.26 9.44
N ASN A 19 -1.30 5.44 10.00
CA ASN A 19 -1.90 5.89 11.27
C ASN A 19 -1.79 4.91 12.45
N CYS A 20 -0.68 4.18 12.54
CA CYS A 20 -0.45 3.12 13.53
C CYS A 20 -1.45 1.96 13.46
N ASP A 21 -1.92 1.65 12.25
CA ASP A 21 -2.72 0.46 11.95
C ASP A 21 -2.37 -0.10 10.54
N ILE A 22 -2.91 -1.26 10.19
CA ILE A 22 -2.92 -1.76 8.81
C ILE A 22 -3.99 -0.98 8.04
N SER A 23 -3.58 -0.30 6.97
CA SER A 23 -4.48 0.55 6.20
C SER A 23 -5.53 -0.30 5.45
N PRO A 24 -6.81 0.14 5.43
CA PRO A 24 -7.84 -0.55 4.66
C PRO A 24 -7.68 -0.34 3.16
N LEU A 25 -8.26 -1.24 2.36
CA LEU A 25 -8.43 -0.98 0.94
C LEU A 25 -9.60 -0.02 0.71
N VAL A 26 -9.39 0.98 -0.15
CA VAL A 26 -10.46 1.85 -0.64
C VAL A 26 -11.38 1.03 -1.54
N ALA A 27 -12.68 1.04 -1.25
CA ALA A 27 -13.65 0.34 -2.09
C ALA A 27 -13.77 1.04 -3.46
N PRO A 28 -14.01 0.31 -4.56
CA PRO A 28 -14.17 0.90 -5.88
C PRO A 28 -15.26 1.99 -5.96
N ALA A 29 -16.32 1.86 -5.15
CA ALA A 29 -17.40 2.85 -5.07
C ALA A 29 -16.95 4.19 -4.46
N ASP A 30 -15.91 4.16 -3.61
CA ASP A 30 -15.42 5.31 -2.86
C ASP A 30 -14.20 5.97 -3.53
N GLU A 31 -13.61 5.34 -4.56
CA GLU A 31 -12.37 5.82 -5.19
C GLU A 31 -12.48 7.27 -5.70
N ALA A 32 -13.60 7.64 -6.31
CA ALA A 32 -13.80 9.00 -6.81
C ALA A 32 -13.75 10.04 -5.68
N GLY A 33 -14.39 9.74 -4.54
CA GLY A 33 -14.35 10.60 -3.35
C GLY A 33 -12.97 10.60 -2.70
N TRP A 34 -12.33 9.43 -2.61
CA TRP A 34 -10.99 9.26 -2.07
C TRP A 34 -9.94 10.07 -2.83
N ARG A 35 -10.06 10.16 -4.16
CA ARG A 35 -9.16 10.96 -5.01
C ARG A 35 -9.44 12.47 -4.93
N ALA A 36 -10.68 12.85 -4.64
CA ALA A 36 -11.08 14.26 -4.58
C ALA A 36 -10.69 14.92 -3.25
N GLU A 37 -10.70 14.16 -2.16
CA GLU A 37 -10.48 14.66 -0.81
C GLU A 37 -9.16 14.18 -0.22
N PRO A 38 -8.16 15.06 -0.03
CA PRO A 38 -6.87 14.68 0.54
C PRO A 38 -7.01 14.33 2.02
N GLY A 39 -6.24 13.32 2.46
CA GLY A 39 -6.18 12.91 3.88
C GLY A 39 -7.19 11.86 4.30
N LEU A 40 -7.98 11.32 3.36
CA LEU A 40 -8.77 10.13 3.62
C LEU A 40 -7.86 8.90 3.78
N PRO A 41 -8.06 8.07 4.82
CA PRO A 41 -7.25 6.88 5.04
C PRO A 41 -7.51 5.83 3.96
N GLY A 42 -6.59 4.89 3.82
CA GLY A 42 -6.72 3.76 2.91
C GLY A 42 -5.79 3.83 1.71
N VAL A 43 -5.70 2.70 1.01
CA VAL A 43 -4.95 2.58 -0.24
C VAL A 43 -5.79 1.91 -1.32
N LEU A 44 -5.54 2.25 -2.57
CA LEU A 44 -6.29 1.67 -3.69
C LEU A 44 -5.87 0.21 -3.97
N PRO A 45 -6.79 -0.67 -4.39
CA PRO A 45 -6.50 -2.11 -4.52
C PRO A 45 -5.32 -2.48 -5.43
N TYR A 46 -5.00 -1.65 -6.42
CA TYR A 46 -3.88 -1.91 -7.34
C TYR A 46 -2.51 -1.95 -6.67
N VAL A 47 -2.37 -1.46 -5.42
CA VAL A 47 -1.09 -1.51 -4.69
C VAL A 47 -0.64 -2.95 -4.41
N ALA A 48 -1.57 -3.90 -4.44
CA ALA A 48 -1.31 -5.32 -4.24
C ALA A 48 -1.27 -6.13 -5.56
N ASP A 49 -1.16 -5.47 -6.72
CA ASP A 49 -1.03 -6.14 -8.02
C ASP A 49 0.41 -6.70 -8.22
N PRO A 50 0.61 -8.03 -8.19
CA PRO A 50 1.93 -8.62 -8.30
C PRO A 50 2.52 -8.48 -9.71
N GLU A 51 1.69 -8.42 -10.76
CA GLU A 51 2.17 -8.24 -12.13
C GLU A 51 2.67 -6.81 -12.33
N ALA A 52 1.94 -5.83 -11.83
CA ALA A 52 2.39 -4.44 -11.83
C ALA A 52 3.71 -4.26 -11.06
N ALA A 53 3.83 -4.90 -9.89
CA ALA A 53 5.05 -4.88 -9.09
C ALA A 53 6.25 -5.49 -9.84
N ALA A 54 6.07 -6.64 -10.48
CA ALA A 54 7.13 -7.29 -11.26
C ALA A 54 7.60 -6.42 -12.44
N ARG A 55 6.66 -5.86 -13.20
CA ARG A 55 7.01 -4.94 -14.31
C ARG A 55 7.77 -3.71 -13.83
N LEU A 56 7.38 -3.14 -12.68
CA LEU A 56 8.06 -2.00 -12.10
C LEU A 56 9.51 -2.36 -11.73
N TRP A 57 9.71 -3.52 -11.11
CA TRP A 57 11.03 -4.01 -10.72
C TRP A 57 11.99 -4.11 -11.92
N GLU A 58 11.57 -4.76 -13.01
CA GLU A 58 12.37 -4.89 -14.24
C GLU A 58 12.80 -3.54 -14.82
N VAL A 59 11.88 -2.56 -14.82
CA VAL A 59 12.18 -1.21 -15.30
C VAL A 59 13.19 -0.53 -14.38
N SER A 60 13.01 -0.65 -13.07
CA SER A 60 13.91 -0.06 -12.08
C SER A 60 15.33 -0.61 -12.22
N GLU A 61 15.50 -1.94 -12.31
CA GLU A 61 16.81 -2.56 -12.49
C GLU A 61 17.53 -2.03 -13.74
N ARG A 62 16.82 -1.91 -14.87
CA ARG A 62 17.39 -1.38 -16.12
C ARG A 62 17.82 0.09 -15.99
N LEU A 63 17.12 0.89 -15.19
CA LEU A 63 17.41 2.31 -15.02
C LEU A 63 18.56 2.58 -14.04
N THR A 64 18.91 1.61 -13.20
CA THR A 64 19.95 1.76 -12.17
C THR A 64 21.21 0.92 -12.42
N ALA A 65 21.25 0.16 -13.52
CA ALA A 65 22.44 -0.56 -13.99
C ALA A 65 23.44 0.40 -14.64
#